data_AF-A0A7Y8H0T4-F1
#
_entry.id   AF-A0A7Y8H0T4-F1
#
_cell.length_a   1.000
_cell.length_b   1.000
_cell.length_c   1.000
_cell.angle_alpha   90.00
_cell.angle_beta   90.00
_cell.angle_gamma   90.00
#
_symmetry.space_group_name_H-M   'P 1'
#
loop_
_entity.id
_entity.type
_entity.pdbx_description
1 polymer ?
#
loop_
_entity_poly.entity_id
_entity_poly.type
_entity_poly.pdbx_seq_one_letter_code
_entity_poly.pdbx_strand_id
1 'polypeptide(L)'
;MTSPYRQSIARFMNHFRGQLAQIDLVQSEQFRQTLYCLALDPFATAAYPKSGSRSGVVRLLRELSDWPDAMRVSRLQLRLALQVEGLAKGKLYREVQSHLRHQPIRHRAPLSTSPLASELVPYATVKQELKVLEMCTYSHLFYTFRSNLVHEFRPPGYQNDWGLDSVDPYYGKSAFDKHQLVFPVAFVSRIAHKSLEKLETYLLANKIAPHSKFAFGSLWRWH
;
A
#
# COMPACT_ATOMS: atom_id res chain seq x y z
N MET A 1 -22.89 2.07 -31.50
CA MET A 1 -22.22 3.29 -30.96
C MET A 1 -21.80 3.05 -29.53
N THR A 2 -20.52 3.16 -29.18
CA THR A 2 -20.01 2.96 -27.81
C THR A 2 -20.40 4.16 -26.95
N SER A 3 -21.03 3.94 -25.79
CA SER A 3 -21.43 5.02 -24.87
C SER A 3 -20.27 5.98 -24.54
N PRO A 4 -20.47 7.32 -24.50
CA PRO A 4 -19.42 8.30 -24.16
C PRO A 4 -18.69 7.98 -22.85
N TYR A 5 -19.43 7.41 -21.90
CA TYR A 5 -18.92 6.92 -20.64
C TYR A 5 -17.90 5.77 -20.80
N ARG A 6 -18.18 4.78 -21.65
CA ARG A 6 -17.25 3.66 -21.93
C ARG A 6 -16.00 4.16 -22.66
N GLN A 7 -16.15 5.13 -23.56
CA GLN A 7 -15.02 5.76 -24.24
C GLN A 7 -14.12 6.52 -23.25
N SER A 8 -14.72 7.18 -22.26
CA SER A 8 -14.00 7.86 -21.17
C SER A 8 -13.13 6.88 -20.37
N ILE A 9 -13.70 5.74 -19.95
CA ILE A 9 -12.95 4.68 -19.27
C ILE A 9 -11.83 4.15 -20.15
N ALA A 10 -12.12 3.78 -21.40
CA ALA A 10 -11.12 3.23 -22.31
C ALA A 10 -9.91 4.18 -22.49
N ARG A 11 -10.15 5.49 -22.62
CA ARG A 11 -9.07 6.49 -22.71
C ARG A 11 -8.23 6.55 -21.45
N PHE A 12 -8.86 6.59 -20.27
CA PHE A 12 -8.15 6.57 -18.99
C PHE A 12 -7.29 5.31 -18.85
N MET A 13 -7.87 4.14 -19.14
CA MET A 13 -7.20 2.86 -19.07
C MET A 13 -6.01 2.77 -20.03
N ASN A 14 -6.18 3.18 -21.28
CA ASN A 14 -5.12 3.14 -22.28
C ASN A 14 -3.99 4.11 -21.93
N HIS A 15 -4.30 5.30 -21.42
CA HIS A 15 -3.28 6.24 -20.95
C HIS A 15 -2.41 5.61 -19.86
N PHE A 16 -3.03 5.08 -18.79
CA PHE A 16 -2.27 4.51 -17.68
C PHE A 16 -1.59 3.19 -18.01
N ARG A 17 -2.13 2.36 -18.90
CA ARG A 17 -1.40 1.19 -19.45
C ARG A 17 -0.11 1.64 -20.14
N GLY A 18 -0.19 2.69 -20.96
CA GLY A 18 0.98 3.29 -21.59
C GLY A 18 1.99 3.83 -20.58
N GLN A 19 1.53 4.53 -19.54
CA GLN A 19 2.41 5.02 -18.47
C GLN A 19 3.09 3.88 -17.71
N LEU A 20 2.35 2.85 -17.29
CA LEU A 20 2.94 1.69 -16.60
C LEU A 20 3.97 0.97 -17.46
N ALA A 21 3.70 0.80 -18.77
CA ALA A 21 4.66 0.21 -19.70
C ALA A 21 5.96 1.04 -19.82
N GLN A 22 5.88 2.37 -19.75
CA GLN A 22 7.08 3.22 -19.72
C GLN A 22 7.82 3.11 -18.39
N ILE A 23 7.10 3.01 -17.26
CA ILE A 23 7.71 2.80 -15.95
C ILE A 23 8.47 1.46 -15.93
N ASP A 24 7.92 0.40 -16.52
CA ASP A 24 8.57 -0.92 -16.59
C ASP A 24 9.99 -0.84 -17.20
N LEU A 25 10.23 0.09 -18.13
CA LEU A 25 11.50 0.29 -18.83
C LEU A 25 12.55 1.10 -18.06
N VAL A 26 12.16 1.77 -16.97
CA VAL A 26 13.08 2.59 -16.18
C VAL A 26 14.12 1.69 -15.49
N GLN A 27 15.40 2.02 -15.66
CA GLN A 27 16.50 1.18 -15.17
C GLN A 27 16.68 1.24 -13.64
N SER A 28 16.48 2.42 -13.04
CA SER A 28 16.58 2.60 -11.59
C SER A 28 15.38 1.98 -10.89
N GLU A 29 15.61 0.97 -10.04
CA GLU A 29 14.55 0.31 -9.27
C GLU A 29 13.82 1.27 -8.34
N GLN A 30 14.57 2.14 -7.66
CA GLN A 30 13.99 3.16 -6.78
C GLN A 30 13.10 4.12 -7.57
N PHE A 31 13.49 4.50 -8.78
CA PHE A 31 12.66 5.39 -9.62
C PHE A 31 11.41 4.66 -10.10
N ARG A 32 11.55 3.41 -10.57
CA ARG A 32 10.39 2.56 -10.91
C ARG A 32 9.41 2.48 -9.76
N GLN A 33 9.93 2.17 -8.58
CA GLN A 33 9.12 1.99 -7.39
C GLN A 33 8.37 3.27 -7.01
N THR A 34 9.05 4.41 -7.02
CA THR A 34 8.43 5.72 -6.79
C THR A 34 7.36 6.02 -7.84
N LEU A 35 7.62 5.76 -9.12
CA LEU A 35 6.67 6.01 -10.21
C LEU A 35 5.43 5.11 -10.14
N TYR A 36 5.58 3.82 -9.83
CA TYR A 36 4.42 2.96 -9.58
C TYR A 36 3.61 3.43 -8.37
N CYS A 37 4.27 3.84 -7.29
CA CYS A 37 3.60 4.40 -6.12
C CYS A 37 2.80 5.68 -6.45
N LEU A 38 3.33 6.55 -7.32
CA LEU A 38 2.62 7.73 -7.81
C LEU A 38 1.42 7.38 -8.69
N ALA A 39 1.50 6.30 -9.48
CA ALA A 39 0.40 5.87 -10.35
C ALA A 39 -0.85 5.41 -9.54
N LEU A 40 -0.69 5.03 -8.27
CA LEU A 40 -1.82 4.60 -7.44
C LEU A 40 -2.78 5.74 -7.06
N ASP A 41 -2.32 6.98 -6.95
CA ASP A 41 -3.17 8.11 -6.58
C ASP A 41 -4.28 8.41 -7.60
N PRO A 42 -4.00 8.52 -8.92
CA PRO A 42 -5.06 8.70 -9.89
C PRO A 42 -5.99 7.48 -9.95
N PHE A 43 -5.51 6.26 -9.68
CA PHE A 43 -6.38 5.07 -9.61
C PHE A 43 -7.36 5.16 -8.44
N ALA A 44 -6.85 5.49 -7.26
CA ALA A 44 -7.65 5.70 -6.06
C ALA A 44 -8.64 6.85 -6.24
N THR A 45 -8.22 7.95 -6.87
CA THR A 45 -9.07 9.12 -7.14
C THR A 45 -10.20 8.77 -8.12
N ALA A 46 -9.90 7.99 -9.15
CA ALA A 46 -10.88 7.53 -10.12
C ALA A 46 -11.90 6.55 -9.48
N ALA A 47 -11.45 5.61 -8.64
CA ALA A 47 -12.31 4.64 -7.98
C ALA A 47 -13.16 5.25 -6.84
N TYR A 48 -12.56 6.13 -6.05
CA TYR A 48 -13.11 6.61 -4.78
C TYR A 48 -13.12 8.15 -4.72
N PRO A 49 -13.94 8.81 -5.55
CA PRO A 49 -13.91 10.27 -5.73
C PRO A 49 -14.23 11.08 -4.46
N LYS A 50 -14.81 10.46 -3.43
CA LYS A 50 -15.19 11.09 -2.16
C LYS A 50 -14.20 10.79 -1.01
N SER A 51 -13.17 9.98 -1.26
CA SER A 51 -12.18 9.62 -0.26
C SER A 51 -11.00 10.59 -0.27
N GLY A 52 -10.38 10.81 0.89
CA GLY A 52 -9.08 11.50 0.95
C GLY A 52 -7.98 10.62 0.33
N SER A 53 -6.84 11.21 -0.07
CA SER A 53 -5.74 10.48 -0.73
C SER A 53 -5.34 9.22 0.05
N ARG A 54 -5.12 9.32 1.36
CA ARG A 54 -4.79 8.17 2.21
C ARG A 54 -5.85 7.08 2.20
N SER A 55 -7.10 7.41 2.51
CA SER A 55 -8.17 6.41 2.61
C SER A 55 -8.50 5.81 1.25
N GLY A 56 -8.42 6.60 0.17
CA GLY A 56 -8.60 6.13 -1.20
C GLY A 56 -7.54 5.11 -1.61
N VAL A 57 -6.26 5.39 -1.38
CA VAL A 57 -5.17 4.46 -1.73
C VAL A 57 -5.21 3.21 -0.86
N VAL A 58 -5.43 3.33 0.45
CA VAL A 58 -5.58 2.17 1.33
C VAL A 58 -6.75 1.28 0.88
N ARG A 59 -7.87 1.89 0.49
CA ARG A 59 -9.02 1.16 -0.04
C ARG A 59 -8.73 0.50 -1.38
N LEU A 60 -8.02 1.19 -2.29
CA LEU A 60 -7.54 0.63 -3.56
C LEU A 60 -6.71 -0.63 -3.33
N LEU A 61 -5.76 -0.59 -2.39
CA LEU A 61 -4.93 -1.75 -2.05
C LEU A 61 -5.77 -2.92 -1.53
N ARG A 62 -6.78 -2.67 -0.71
CA ARG A 62 -7.63 -3.71 -0.14
C ARG A 62 -8.61 -4.33 -1.14
N GLU A 63 -9.16 -3.52 -2.04
CA GLU A 63 -10.29 -3.94 -2.90
C GLU A 63 -9.89 -4.24 -4.35
N LEU A 64 -8.84 -3.60 -4.87
CA LEU A 64 -8.52 -3.62 -6.30
C LEU A 64 -7.11 -4.12 -6.63
N SER A 65 -6.25 -4.45 -5.66
CA SER A 65 -4.87 -4.87 -5.94
C SER A 65 -4.61 -6.38 -5.96
N ASP A 66 -5.63 -7.20 -5.64
CA ASP A 66 -5.49 -8.66 -5.41
C ASP A 66 -4.42 -9.02 -4.35
N TRP A 67 -4.11 -8.12 -3.41
CA TRP A 67 -3.14 -8.38 -2.35
C TRP A 67 -3.78 -9.09 -1.15
N PRO A 68 -3.60 -10.42 -0.96
CA PRO A 68 -4.29 -11.17 0.09
C PRO A 68 -3.91 -10.73 1.50
N ASP A 69 -2.68 -10.22 1.68
CA ASP A 69 -2.17 -9.83 2.99
C ASP A 69 -2.45 -8.36 3.33
N ALA A 70 -3.14 -7.60 2.47
CA ALA A 70 -3.41 -6.17 2.70
C ALA A 70 -4.07 -5.88 4.07
N MET A 71 -4.90 -6.80 4.55
CA MET A 71 -5.63 -6.72 5.83
C MET A 71 -4.92 -7.35 7.02
N ARG A 72 -3.78 -8.03 6.80
CA ARG A 72 -2.97 -8.60 7.88
C ARG A 72 -2.16 -7.52 8.58
N VAL A 73 -1.83 -7.78 9.84
CA VAL A 73 -1.18 -6.83 10.74
C VAL A 73 0.25 -7.23 11.00
N SER A 74 1.18 -6.32 10.75
CA SER A 74 2.59 -6.53 11.12
C SER A 74 2.74 -6.56 12.64
N ARG A 75 2.93 -7.75 13.22
CA ARG A 75 3.16 -7.91 14.68
C ARG A 75 4.34 -7.07 15.17
N LEU A 76 5.40 -6.98 14.37
CA LEU A 76 6.58 -6.18 14.69
C LEU A 76 6.26 -4.70 14.78
N GLN A 77 5.60 -4.15 13.76
CA GLN A 77 5.25 -2.73 13.72
C GLN A 77 4.20 -2.41 14.79
N LEU A 78 3.24 -3.31 15.03
CA LEU A 78 2.25 -3.17 16.09
C LEU A 78 2.91 -3.09 17.47
N ARG A 79 3.86 -3.99 17.78
CA ARG A 79 4.59 -3.94 19.05
C ARG A 79 5.30 -2.60 19.24
N LEU A 80 6.02 -2.13 18.20
CA LEU A 80 6.76 -0.87 18.26
C LEU A 80 5.82 0.33 18.40
N ALA A 81 4.74 0.38 17.61
CA ALA A 81 3.78 1.47 17.66
C ALA A 81 3.08 1.55 19.03
N LEU A 82 2.71 0.41 19.62
CA LEU A 82 2.16 0.37 20.98
C LEU A 82 3.15 0.88 22.04
N GLN A 83 4.46 0.66 21.86
CA GLN A 83 5.48 1.23 22.76
C GLN A 83 5.56 2.75 22.65
N VAL A 84 5.62 3.26 21.41
CA VAL A 84 5.70 4.71 21.14
C VAL A 84 4.47 5.44 21.68
N GLU A 85 3.29 4.83 21.55
CA GLU A 85 2.01 5.38 22.02
C GLU A 85 1.78 5.21 23.53
N GLY A 86 2.74 4.65 24.28
CA GLY A 86 2.61 4.44 25.73
C GLY A 86 1.64 3.31 26.12
N LEU A 87 1.30 2.41 25.20
CA LEU A 87 0.32 1.32 25.34
C LEU A 87 0.98 -0.05 25.62
N ALA A 88 2.26 -0.07 25.99
CA ALA A 88 3.06 -1.29 26.21
C ALA A 88 2.64 -2.15 27.42
N LYS A 89 1.55 -1.81 28.12
CA LYS A 89 1.01 -2.57 29.26
C LYS A 89 -0.30 -3.30 28.91
N GLY A 90 -0.91 -2.98 27.76
CA GLY A 90 -2.19 -3.51 27.33
C GLY A 90 -2.20 -5.02 27.06
N LYS A 91 -3.40 -5.60 27.00
CA LYS A 91 -3.60 -7.02 26.66
C LYS A 91 -3.11 -7.29 25.22
N LEU A 92 -3.39 -6.39 24.27
CA LEU A 92 -2.90 -6.47 22.90
C LEU A 92 -1.37 -6.49 22.83
N TYR A 93 -0.67 -5.62 23.57
CA TYR A 93 0.78 -5.61 23.59
C TYR A 93 1.35 -6.94 24.11
N ARG A 94 0.81 -7.45 25.23
CA ARG A 94 1.26 -8.73 25.81
C ARG A 94 1.05 -9.90 24.85
N GLU A 95 -0.08 -9.92 24.14
CA GLU A 95 -0.39 -10.92 23.14
C GLU A 95 0.63 -10.93 21.99
N VAL A 96 0.88 -9.74 21.41
CA VAL A 96 1.84 -9.56 20.32
C VAL A 96 3.27 -9.90 20.78
N GLN A 97 3.66 -9.45 21.98
CA GLN A 97 4.96 -9.74 22.59
C GLN A 97 5.15 -11.23 22.88
N SER A 98 4.11 -11.92 23.35
CA SER A 98 4.15 -13.36 23.58
C SER A 98 4.38 -14.09 22.27
N HIS A 99 3.61 -13.78 21.23
CA HIS A 99 3.76 -14.37 19.91
C HIS A 99 5.16 -14.16 19.33
N LEU A 100 5.69 -12.93 19.38
CA LEU A 100 7.03 -12.63 18.84
C LEU A 100 8.16 -13.34 19.60
N ARG A 101 7.95 -13.72 20.87
CA ARG A 101 8.92 -14.51 21.65
C ARG A 101 8.90 -15.98 21.24
N HIS A 102 7.72 -16.57 21.06
CA HIS A 102 7.58 -17.99 20.72
C HIS A 102 7.79 -18.26 19.23
N GLN A 103 7.43 -17.30 18.38
CA GLN A 103 7.61 -17.35 16.94
C GLN A 103 8.34 -16.08 16.47
N PRO A 104 9.67 -16.01 16.67
CA PRO A 104 10.47 -14.91 16.16
C PRO A 104 10.32 -14.78 14.65
N ILE A 105 10.31 -13.54 14.17
CA ILE A 105 10.32 -13.27 12.73
C ILE A 105 11.63 -13.78 12.16
N ARG A 106 11.54 -14.65 11.16
CA ARG A 106 12.70 -15.16 10.44
C ARG A 106 13.10 -14.19 9.33
N HIS A 107 14.37 -14.23 8.94
CA HIS A 107 14.81 -13.53 7.73
C HIS A 107 13.98 -14.04 6.54
N ARG A 108 13.42 -13.11 5.76
CA ARG A 108 12.52 -13.37 4.64
C ARG A 108 11.22 -14.10 5.02
N ALA A 109 10.73 -13.91 6.24
CA ALA A 109 9.42 -14.42 6.61
C ALA A 109 8.32 -13.78 5.72
N PRO A 110 7.43 -14.59 5.12
CA PRO A 110 6.34 -14.08 4.29
C PRO A 110 5.27 -13.41 5.16
N LEU A 111 4.62 -12.39 4.60
CA LEU A 111 3.60 -11.61 5.32
C LEU A 111 2.35 -12.43 5.65
N SER A 112 2.08 -13.49 4.90
CA SER A 112 0.96 -14.41 5.10
C SER A 112 0.94 -15.09 6.47
N THR A 113 2.07 -15.12 7.18
CA THR A 113 2.20 -15.66 8.55
C THR A 113 1.70 -14.70 9.64
N SER A 114 1.43 -13.46 9.28
CA SER A 114 0.93 -12.44 10.20
C SER A 114 -0.58 -12.56 10.37
N PRO A 115 -1.14 -12.19 11.53
CA PRO A 115 -2.55 -12.36 11.81
C PRO A 115 -3.38 -11.32 11.04
N LEU A 116 -4.64 -11.63 10.79
CA LEU A 116 -5.64 -10.65 10.39
C LEU A 116 -5.93 -9.69 11.54
N ALA A 117 -6.36 -8.47 11.20
CA ALA A 117 -6.78 -7.48 12.18
C ALA A 117 -7.88 -8.04 13.12
N SER A 118 -8.85 -8.77 12.57
CA SER A 118 -9.97 -9.37 13.30
C SER A 118 -9.54 -10.36 14.39
N GLU A 119 -8.41 -11.04 14.21
CA GLU A 119 -7.87 -11.98 15.21
C GLU A 119 -7.27 -11.24 16.41
N LEU A 120 -6.83 -9.99 16.23
CA LEU A 120 -6.21 -9.18 17.28
C LEU A 120 -7.19 -8.23 17.99
N VAL A 121 -8.34 -7.92 17.38
CA VAL A 121 -9.38 -7.05 17.96
C VAL A 121 -9.80 -7.48 19.37
N PRO A 122 -10.02 -8.77 19.70
CA PRO A 122 -10.40 -9.20 21.06
C PRO A 122 -9.38 -8.90 22.17
N TYR A 123 -8.16 -8.49 21.80
CA TYR A 123 -7.11 -8.11 22.73
C TYR A 123 -6.98 -6.60 22.90
N ALA A 124 -7.56 -5.80 22.00
CA ALA A 124 -7.59 -4.36 22.09
C ALA A 124 -8.69 -3.92 23.09
N THR A 125 -8.27 -3.31 24.18
CA THR A 125 -9.11 -2.89 25.31
C THR A 125 -9.53 -1.43 25.22
N VAL A 126 -8.76 -0.60 24.51
CA VAL A 126 -9.06 0.83 24.34
C VAL A 126 -9.11 1.23 22.87
N LYS A 127 -9.89 2.28 22.55
CA LYS A 127 -10.05 2.78 21.17
C LYS A 127 -8.71 3.14 20.50
N GLN A 128 -7.75 3.65 21.27
CA GLN A 128 -6.43 3.98 20.74
C GLN A 128 -5.67 2.72 20.25
N GLU A 129 -5.80 1.58 20.94
CA GLU A 129 -5.18 0.32 20.50
C GLU A 129 -5.77 -0.15 19.16
N LEU A 130 -7.08 0.00 18.95
CA LEU A 130 -7.73 -0.32 17.68
C LEU A 130 -7.21 0.55 16.53
N LYS A 131 -7.01 1.84 16.79
CA LYS A 131 -6.42 2.76 15.81
C LYS A 131 -4.98 2.35 15.46
N VAL A 132 -4.16 2.06 16.46
CA VAL A 132 -2.77 1.60 16.25
C VAL A 132 -2.73 0.28 15.49
N LEU A 133 -3.62 -0.66 15.82
CA LEU A 133 -3.79 -1.93 15.12
C LEU A 133 -4.12 -1.73 13.64
N GLU A 134 -5.08 -0.85 13.33
CA GLU A 134 -5.43 -0.53 11.95
C GLU A 134 -4.25 0.08 11.19
N MET A 135 -3.53 1.04 11.79
CA MET A 135 -2.35 1.67 11.16
C MET A 135 -1.21 0.67 10.90
N CYS A 136 -1.17 -0.45 11.63
CA CYS A 136 -0.17 -1.50 11.45
C CYS A 136 -0.59 -2.60 10.47
N THR A 137 -1.75 -2.46 9.80
CA THR A 137 -2.10 -3.31 8.65
C THR A 137 -1.16 -3.07 7.47
N TYR A 138 -0.88 -4.10 6.68
CA TYR A 138 0.07 -3.95 5.58
C TYR A 138 -0.38 -2.97 4.51
N SER A 139 -1.69 -2.80 4.27
CA SER A 139 -2.20 -1.74 3.39
C SER A 139 -1.81 -0.34 3.88
N HIS A 140 -1.86 -0.11 5.21
CA HIS A 140 -1.47 1.18 5.80
C HIS A 140 0.05 1.36 5.82
N LEU A 141 0.80 0.31 6.12
CA LEU A 141 2.26 0.34 6.08
C LEU A 141 2.78 0.58 4.66
N PHE A 142 2.13 0.00 3.65
CA PHE A 142 2.43 0.28 2.24
C PHE A 142 2.11 1.73 1.88
N TYR A 143 1.01 2.30 2.39
CA TYR A 143 0.74 3.72 2.18
C TYR A 143 1.84 4.61 2.78
N THR A 144 2.29 4.30 4.01
CA THR A 144 3.43 5.01 4.63
C THR A 144 4.71 4.86 3.79
N PHE A 145 4.98 3.65 3.29
CA PHE A 145 6.07 3.38 2.37
C PHE A 145 5.99 4.25 1.10
N ARG A 146 4.84 4.29 0.44
CA ARG A 146 4.55 5.14 -0.72
C ARG A 146 4.76 6.62 -0.39
N SER A 147 4.25 7.10 0.73
CA SER A 147 4.44 8.49 1.17
C SER A 147 5.92 8.83 1.31
N ASN A 148 6.74 7.97 1.91
CA ASN A 148 8.17 8.23 2.05
C ASN A 148 8.88 8.24 0.69
N LEU A 149 8.54 7.33 -0.23
CA LEU A 149 9.11 7.36 -1.58
C LEU A 149 8.75 8.65 -2.32
N VAL A 150 7.50 9.10 -2.23
CA VAL A 150 7.04 10.27 -2.98
C VAL A 150 7.55 11.59 -2.39
N HIS A 151 7.62 11.70 -1.06
CA HIS A 151 7.95 12.96 -0.40
C HIS A 151 9.41 13.07 0.05
N GLU A 152 10.07 11.94 0.31
CA GLU A 152 11.46 11.90 0.78
C GLU A 152 12.39 11.16 -0.18
N PHE A 153 11.85 10.61 -1.27
CA PHE A 153 12.59 9.88 -2.29
C PHE A 153 13.42 8.72 -1.72
N ARG A 154 12.94 8.06 -0.66
CA ARG A 154 13.62 6.94 -0.01
C ARG A 154 12.62 6.02 0.70
N PRO A 155 12.91 4.71 0.85
CA PRO A 155 12.09 3.83 1.66
C PRO A 155 12.19 4.21 3.16
N PRO A 156 11.17 3.88 3.98
CA PRO A 156 11.28 3.95 5.44
C PRO A 156 12.36 2.99 5.96
N GLY A 157 13.21 3.45 6.87
CA GLY A 157 14.22 2.63 7.52
C GLY A 157 15.60 2.72 6.84
N TYR A 158 16.37 1.64 6.94
CA TYR A 158 17.78 1.58 6.53
C TYR A 158 18.05 0.49 5.47
N GLN A 159 17.05 -0.29 5.09
CA GLN A 159 17.18 -1.27 4.02
C GLN A 159 16.83 -0.65 2.68
N ASN A 160 17.78 -0.75 1.76
CA ASN A 160 17.48 -0.77 0.33
C ASN A 160 17.14 -2.22 -0.04
N ASP A 161 16.29 -2.40 -1.03
CA ASP A 161 16.18 -3.68 -1.72
C ASP A 161 17.52 -3.90 -2.43
N TRP A 162 18.40 -4.73 -1.87
CA TRP A 162 19.77 -4.91 -2.38
C TRP A 162 19.78 -5.82 -3.63
N GLY A 163 18.79 -5.72 -4.52
CA GLY A 163 18.71 -6.51 -5.75
C GLY A 163 18.57 -8.01 -5.49
N LEU A 164 17.89 -8.38 -4.42
CA LEU A 164 17.52 -9.76 -4.18
C LEU A 164 16.19 -9.95 -4.91
N ASP A 165 16.14 -10.74 -5.99
CA ASP A 165 15.01 -10.96 -6.93
C ASP A 165 13.67 -11.44 -6.29
N SER A 166 13.28 -10.87 -5.15
CA SER A 166 12.10 -11.19 -4.39
C SER A 166 10.90 -10.53 -5.06
N VAL A 167 9.89 -11.33 -5.34
CA VAL A 167 8.66 -10.85 -5.96
C VAL A 167 7.63 -10.43 -4.90
N ASP A 168 7.75 -10.97 -3.69
CA ASP A 168 6.81 -10.75 -2.59
C ASP A 168 7.43 -9.93 -1.46
N PRO A 169 6.63 -9.17 -0.69
CA PRO A 169 7.11 -8.44 0.48
C PRO A 169 7.56 -9.39 1.59
N TYR A 170 8.58 -8.97 2.34
CA TYR A 170 9.18 -9.80 3.37
C TYR A 170 9.81 -8.97 4.50
N TYR A 171 10.16 -9.64 5.60
CA TYR A 171 10.98 -9.04 6.64
C TYR A 171 12.47 -9.30 6.40
N GLY A 172 13.25 -8.26 6.14
CA GLY A 172 14.71 -8.30 6.04
C GLY A 172 15.39 -7.94 7.35
N LYS A 173 16.68 -8.27 7.50
CA LYS A 173 17.52 -7.77 8.61
C LYS A 173 18.32 -6.57 8.13
N SER A 174 18.21 -5.45 8.83
CA SER A 174 19.06 -4.28 8.56
C SER A 174 20.51 -4.52 9.03
N ALA A 175 21.41 -3.60 8.68
CA ALA A 175 22.80 -3.60 9.16
C ALA A 175 22.92 -3.56 10.70
N PHE A 176 21.85 -3.18 11.41
CA PHE A 176 21.79 -3.13 12.88
C PHE A 176 21.03 -4.31 13.49
N ASP A 177 20.91 -5.42 12.76
CA ASP A 177 20.17 -6.63 13.14
C ASP A 177 18.69 -6.40 13.53
N LYS A 178 18.11 -5.29 13.05
CA LYS A 178 16.68 -5.00 13.25
C LYS A 178 15.89 -5.49 12.05
N HIS A 179 14.81 -6.22 12.31
CA HIS A 179 13.87 -6.63 11.28
C HIS A 179 13.19 -5.40 10.68
N GLN A 180 13.16 -5.31 9.34
CA GLN A 180 12.52 -4.24 8.59
C GLN A 180 11.61 -4.85 7.52
N LEU A 181 10.50 -4.17 7.23
CA LEU A 181 9.57 -4.57 6.19
C LEU A 181 10.08 -4.04 4.85
N VAL A 182 10.24 -4.93 3.87
CA VAL A 182 10.68 -4.61 2.51
C VAL A 182 9.52 -4.85 1.55
N PHE A 183 9.29 -3.88 0.67
CA PHE A 183 8.41 -4.01 -0.48
C PHE A 183 9.29 -4.02 -1.73
N PRO A 184 9.46 -5.16 -2.42
CA PRO A 184 10.28 -5.19 -3.64
C PRO A 184 9.64 -4.43 -4.80
N VAL A 185 10.44 -3.96 -5.74
CA VAL A 185 9.94 -3.24 -6.93
C VAL A 185 8.96 -4.10 -7.74
N ALA A 186 9.22 -5.41 -7.86
CA ALA A 186 8.34 -6.36 -8.52
C ALA A 186 6.97 -6.47 -7.85
N PHE A 187 6.92 -6.43 -6.51
CA PHE A 187 5.65 -6.37 -5.77
C PHE A 187 4.90 -5.08 -6.07
N VAL A 188 5.57 -3.92 -6.00
CA VAL A 188 4.94 -2.61 -6.25
C VAL A 188 4.39 -2.52 -7.69
N SER A 189 5.15 -3.02 -8.67
CA SER A 189 4.71 -3.14 -10.06
C SER A 189 3.45 -3.99 -10.18
N ARG A 190 3.43 -5.18 -9.58
CA ARG A 190 2.27 -6.07 -9.57
C ARG A 190 1.03 -5.40 -8.96
N ILE A 191 1.21 -4.67 -7.84
CA ILE A 191 0.12 -3.91 -7.21
C ILE A 191 -0.44 -2.85 -8.17
N ALA A 192 0.41 -2.09 -8.84
CA ALA A 192 -0.02 -1.05 -9.79
C ALA A 192 -0.77 -1.63 -10.99
N HIS A 193 -0.21 -2.66 -11.63
CA HIS A 193 -0.83 -3.32 -12.79
C HIS A 193 -2.16 -4.00 -12.42
N LYS A 194 -2.22 -4.74 -11.29
CA LYS A 194 -3.46 -5.38 -10.84
C LYS A 194 -4.52 -4.35 -10.43
N SER A 195 -4.11 -3.27 -9.75
CA SER A 195 -5.00 -2.16 -9.42
C SER A 195 -5.64 -1.56 -10.66
N LEU A 196 -4.85 -1.33 -11.72
CA LEU A 196 -5.37 -0.81 -12.99
C LEU A 196 -6.34 -1.82 -13.64
N GLU A 197 -5.96 -3.10 -13.74
CA GLU A 197 -6.81 -4.16 -14.31
C GLU A 197 -8.19 -4.22 -13.64
N LYS A 198 -8.23 -4.26 -12.30
CA LYS A 198 -9.48 -4.33 -11.52
C LYS A 198 -10.24 -3.00 -11.55
N LEU A 199 -9.54 -1.87 -11.67
CA LEU A 199 -10.16 -0.55 -11.76
C LEU A 199 -11.12 -0.47 -12.95
N GLU A 200 -10.75 -1.00 -14.12
CA GLU A 200 -11.64 -0.98 -15.30
C GLU A 200 -12.97 -1.67 -15.00
N THR A 201 -12.90 -2.89 -14.45
CA THR A 201 -14.07 -3.68 -14.08
C THR A 201 -14.91 -2.95 -13.03
N TYR A 202 -14.26 -2.39 -12.01
CA TYR A 202 -14.92 -1.63 -10.96
C TYR A 202 -15.62 -0.37 -11.48
N LEU A 203 -14.95 0.42 -12.33
CA LEU A 203 -15.52 1.63 -12.91
C LEU A 203 -16.77 1.30 -13.73
N LEU A 204 -16.68 0.29 -14.60
CA LEU A 204 -17.77 -0.19 -15.46
C LEU A 204 -18.99 -0.66 -14.66
N ALA A 205 -18.76 -1.49 -13.64
CA ALA A 205 -19.83 -2.03 -12.81
C ALA A 205 -20.56 -0.92 -12.02
N ASN A 206 -19.83 0.06 -11.52
CA ASN A 206 -20.37 1.15 -10.69
C ASN A 206 -20.80 2.38 -11.49
N LYS A 207 -20.69 2.37 -12.83
CA LYS A 207 -21.00 3.52 -13.70
C LYS A 207 -20.23 4.80 -13.33
N ILE A 208 -18.99 4.67 -12.86
CA ILE A 208 -18.16 5.79 -12.39
C ILE A 208 -17.31 6.35 -13.53
N ALA A 209 -17.45 7.65 -13.82
CA ALA A 209 -16.58 8.33 -14.76
C ALA A 209 -15.22 8.64 -14.09
N PRO A 210 -14.09 8.12 -14.60
CA PRO A 210 -12.79 8.25 -13.95
C PRO A 210 -12.34 9.71 -13.84
N HIS A 211 -12.75 10.54 -14.79
CA HIS A 211 -12.40 11.97 -14.88
C HIS A 211 -13.19 12.88 -13.93
N SER A 212 -14.21 12.37 -13.21
CA SER A 212 -15.15 13.18 -12.44
C SER A 212 -14.53 14.03 -11.31
N LYS A 213 -13.32 13.70 -10.86
CA LYS A 213 -12.60 14.43 -9.81
C LYS A 213 -11.33 15.13 -10.25
N PHE A 214 -10.90 14.89 -11.48
CA PHE A 214 -9.75 15.60 -12.00
C PHE A 214 -10.26 16.97 -12.45
N ALA A 215 -9.68 18.03 -11.87
CA ALA A 215 -9.99 19.38 -12.32
C ALA A 215 -9.38 19.57 -13.71
N PHE A 216 -10.24 19.65 -14.73
CA PHE A 216 -9.83 20.01 -16.09
C PHE A 216 -10.03 21.50 -16.28
N GLY A 217 -8.94 22.21 -16.53
CA GLY A 217 -8.90 23.65 -16.63
C GLY A 217 -7.47 24.12 -16.36
N SER A 218 -7.02 25.11 -17.11
CA SER A 218 -5.67 25.62 -16.98
C SER A 218 -5.71 26.99 -16.31
N LEU A 219 -5.41 27.03 -15.01
CA LEU A 219 -4.78 28.23 -14.44
C LEU A 219 -3.38 28.47 -15.08
N TRP A 220 -2.90 27.49 -15.85
CA TRP A 220 -1.66 27.47 -16.63
C TRP A 220 -1.78 28.03 -18.05
N ARG A 221 -2.98 28.44 -18.52
CA ARG A 221 -3.11 29.22 -19.75
C ARG A 221 -3.26 30.67 -19.33
N TRP A 222 -2.18 31.42 -19.42
CA TRP A 222 -2.25 32.87 -19.54
C TRP A 222 -2.66 33.21 -20.98
N HIS A 223 -3.59 34.15 -21.12
CA HIS A 223 -3.91 34.78 -22.41
C HIS A 223 -2.86 35.85 -22.73
#